data_AF-A0A4R0RSM1-F1
#
_entry.id   AF-A0A4R0RSM1-F1
#
_cell.length_a   1.000
_cell.length_b   1.000
_cell.length_c   1.000
_cell.angle_alpha   90.00
_cell.angle_beta   90.00
_cell.angle_gamma   90.00
#
_symmetry.space_group_name_H-M   'P 1'
#
loop_
_entity.id
_entity.type
_entity.pdbx_description
1 polymer ?
#
loop_
_entity_poly.entity_id
_entity_poly.type
_entity_poly.pdbx_seq_one_letter_code
_entity_poly.pdbx_strand_id
1 'polypeptide(L)'
;MNPTLSNAELFRTSDHFDGTLWSIEERRAPSRSGSYLAFYSTEFYRIPNNTDFLDRHGYVAAALLSTFYLNLYQYLAVARARKAAGIAYPQMYADKAEMAASDAAKTFNYAQRAHGNTLESVPFVLMSTAVAAIEFPKFAAASLGLWSLFRFVYTISYTSGGPTKRNRLMGATGSSISMMSLLLAGTYAAARISFGW
;
A
#
# COMPACT_ATOMS: atom_id res chain seq x y z
N MET A 1 46.89 36.16 -33.63
CA MET A 1 46.25 35.44 -34.75
C MET A 1 45.36 34.37 -34.17
N ASN A 2 44.06 34.49 -34.40
CA ASN A 2 43.06 33.48 -34.09
C ASN A 2 42.68 32.81 -35.42
N PRO A 3 42.52 31.48 -35.46
CA PRO A 3 41.52 30.91 -36.34
C PRO A 3 40.55 30.01 -35.54
N THR A 4 39.33 30.54 -35.43
CA THR A 4 38.02 29.89 -35.42
C THR A 4 37.99 28.38 -35.67
N LEU A 5 37.48 27.60 -34.71
CA LEU A 5 36.93 26.27 -34.96
C LEU A 5 35.40 26.37 -35.10
N SER A 6 34.88 25.83 -36.21
CA SER A 6 33.49 25.91 -36.65
C SER A 6 32.57 24.96 -35.87
N ASN A 7 31.32 25.38 -35.67
CA ASN A 7 30.22 24.67 -34.99
C ASN A 7 29.72 23.37 -35.68
N ALA A 8 30.60 22.58 -36.31
CA ALA A 8 30.23 21.43 -37.13
C ALA A 8 30.51 20.05 -36.51
N GLU A 9 31.11 19.97 -35.31
CA GLU A 9 31.44 18.67 -34.66
C GLU A 9 30.53 18.32 -33.47
N LEU A 10 29.42 19.03 -33.27
CA LEU A 10 28.51 18.78 -32.14
C LEU A 10 27.42 17.73 -32.41
N PHE A 11 27.30 17.19 -33.63
CA PHE A 11 26.28 16.20 -33.95
C PHE A 11 26.73 15.24 -35.06
N ARG A 12 27.49 14.20 -34.71
CA ARG A 12 27.44 12.94 -35.47
C ARG A 12 27.93 11.75 -34.65
N THR A 13 27.13 10.70 -34.76
CA THR A 13 27.39 9.28 -34.48
C THR A 13 27.41 8.82 -33.02
N SER A 14 26.22 8.42 -32.59
CA SER A 14 25.96 7.25 -31.77
C SER A 14 26.70 6.00 -32.27
N ASP A 15 26.78 5.03 -31.36
CA ASP A 15 27.08 3.62 -31.60
C ASP A 15 28.57 3.25 -31.65
N HIS A 16 29.18 3.13 -30.45
CA HIS A 16 29.98 1.96 -30.05
C HIS A 16 30.43 2.13 -28.58
N PHE A 17 29.85 1.35 -27.67
CA PHE A 17 30.37 1.16 -26.31
C PHE A 17 31.55 0.18 -26.41
N ASP A 18 32.78 0.69 -26.39
CA ASP A 18 33.97 -0.13 -26.24
C ASP A 18 34.49 -0.02 -24.80
N GLY A 19 34.46 -1.15 -24.09
CA GLY A 19 34.68 -1.29 -22.65
C GLY A 19 36.15 -1.26 -22.23
N THR A 20 36.98 -0.51 -22.95
CA THR A 20 38.39 -0.32 -22.62
C THR A 20 38.75 1.09 -23.01
N LEU A 21 39.15 1.91 -22.02
CA LEU A 21 39.94 3.16 -22.11
C LEU A 21 39.62 4.05 -20.90
N TRP A 22 40.06 3.60 -19.72
CA TRP A 22 40.53 4.52 -18.69
C TRP A 22 42.01 4.20 -18.45
N SER A 23 42.84 4.54 -19.45
CA SER A 23 44.29 4.61 -19.24
C SER A 23 44.55 5.71 -18.23
N ILE A 24 44.90 5.28 -17.02
CA ILE A 24 45.36 6.13 -15.93
C ILE A 24 46.50 6.99 -16.47
N GLU A 25 46.30 8.30 -16.49
CA GLU A 25 47.34 9.28 -16.73
C GLU A 25 48.30 9.23 -15.52
N GLU A 26 49.39 8.47 -15.65
CA GLU A 26 50.46 8.37 -14.66
C GLU A 26 51.13 9.74 -14.46
N ARG A 27 50.58 10.55 -13.55
CA ARG A 27 51.35 11.64 -12.94
C ARG A 27 52.33 11.03 -11.94
N ARG A 28 53.62 11.07 -12.31
CA ARG A 28 54.81 10.84 -11.45
C ARG A 28 54.54 11.18 -9.97
N ALA A 29 54.55 10.16 -9.11
CA ALA A 29 54.66 10.34 -7.66
C ALA A 29 56.13 10.58 -7.26
N PRO A 30 56.44 11.49 -6.32
CA PRO A 30 57.78 11.64 -5.79
C PRO A 30 58.09 10.51 -4.81
N SER A 31 59.26 9.90 -4.98
CA SER A 31 59.77 8.85 -4.09
C SER A 31 60.12 9.43 -2.72
N ARG A 32 59.48 8.95 -1.64
CA ARG A 32 60.11 8.85 -0.32
C ARG A 32 59.27 8.00 0.65
N SER A 33 59.87 6.87 1.01
CA SER A 33 59.86 6.21 2.33
C SER A 33 58.93 6.82 3.40
N GLY A 34 57.95 6.04 3.84
CA GLY A 34 57.14 6.33 5.02
C GLY A 34 55.80 5.60 4.98
N SER A 35 55.66 4.58 5.82
CA SER A 35 54.41 4.05 6.38
C SER A 35 53.09 4.78 6.07
N TYR A 36 52.41 4.40 4.98
CA TYR A 36 51.01 4.78 4.70
C TYR A 36 50.15 3.62 4.16
N LEU A 37 50.56 2.37 4.39
CA LEU A 37 49.81 1.17 3.92
C LEU A 37 48.93 0.54 5.01
N ALA A 38 48.27 1.35 5.83
CA ALA A 38 47.33 0.85 6.84
C ALA A 38 46.10 1.75 7.04
N PHE A 39 45.65 2.48 6.02
CA PHE A 39 44.40 3.25 6.07
C PHE A 39 43.53 3.12 4.81
N TYR A 40 43.71 2.05 4.05
CA TYR A 40 42.63 1.54 3.20
C TYR A 40 41.99 0.37 3.96
N SER A 41 41.40 0.68 5.11
CA SER A 41 40.40 -0.22 5.68
C SER A 41 39.32 -0.37 4.61
N THR A 42 38.95 -1.61 4.34
CA THR A 42 37.91 -2.00 3.42
C THR A 42 36.53 -1.62 3.95
N GLU A 43 36.32 -0.36 4.32
CA GLU A 43 35.01 0.28 4.33
C GLU A 43 34.66 0.57 2.87
N PHE A 44 34.58 -0.50 2.07
CA PHE A 44 33.88 -0.45 0.80
C PHE A 44 32.52 0.15 1.08
N TYR A 45 32.23 1.27 0.43
CA TYR A 45 30.88 1.80 0.26
C TYR A 45 29.96 0.64 -0.11
N ARG A 46 29.31 0.05 0.89
CA ARG A 46 28.32 -1.00 0.70
C ARG A 46 27.19 -0.30 -0.04
N ILE A 47 27.13 -0.47 -1.36
CA ILE A 47 25.95 -0.08 -2.14
C ILE A 47 24.77 -0.62 -1.34
N PRO A 48 23.87 0.22 -0.82
CA PRO A 48 22.73 -0.27 -0.08
C PRO A 48 22.05 -1.27 -1.00
N ASN A 49 21.98 -2.54 -0.58
CA ASN A 49 21.19 -3.50 -1.33
C ASN A 49 19.79 -2.90 -1.39
N ASN A 50 19.26 -2.65 -2.60
CA ASN A 50 17.92 -2.08 -2.79
C ASN A 50 16.80 -2.94 -2.14
N THR A 51 17.14 -4.08 -1.54
CA THR A 51 16.26 -4.94 -0.75
C THR A 51 15.90 -4.35 0.62
N ASP A 52 16.67 -3.42 1.20
CA ASP A 52 16.39 -2.87 2.54
C ASP A 52 14.99 -2.25 2.66
N PHE A 53 14.51 -1.60 1.59
CA PHE A 53 13.15 -1.07 1.54
C PHE A 53 12.12 -2.19 1.46
N LEU A 54 12.34 -3.18 0.59
CA LEU A 54 11.43 -4.33 0.42
C LEU A 54 11.36 -5.19 1.68
N ASP A 55 12.48 -5.39 2.37
CA ASP A 55 12.56 -6.15 3.62
C ASP A 55 11.76 -5.46 4.74
N ARG A 56 11.73 -4.12 4.72
CA ARG A 56 10.96 -3.30 5.67
C ARG A 56 9.53 -3.00 5.23
N HIS A 57 9.13 -3.20 3.99
CA HIS A 57 7.78 -2.83 3.50
C HIS A 57 7.02 -3.97 2.83
N GLY A 58 7.62 -5.15 2.67
CA GLY A 58 6.99 -6.30 2.02
C GLY A 58 5.67 -6.71 2.65
N TYR A 59 5.56 -6.62 3.99
CA TYR A 59 4.30 -6.88 4.70
C TYR A 59 3.24 -5.79 4.48
N VAL A 60 3.62 -4.57 4.08
CA VAL A 60 2.67 -3.49 3.73
C VAL A 60 1.98 -3.86 2.42
N ALA A 61 2.72 -4.38 1.44
CA ALA A 61 2.12 -4.86 0.19
C ALA A 61 1.09 -5.97 0.44
N ALA A 62 1.42 -6.95 1.31
CA ALA A 62 0.48 -7.99 1.71
C ALA A 62 -0.77 -7.40 2.42
N ALA A 63 -0.57 -6.42 3.31
CA ALA A 63 -1.68 -5.75 3.99
C ALA A 63 -2.57 -4.96 3.01
N LEU A 64 -2.00 -4.28 2.02
CA LEU A 64 -2.76 -3.61 0.96
C LEU A 64 -3.58 -4.61 0.13
N LEU A 65 -2.98 -5.74 -0.25
CA LEU A 65 -3.68 -6.83 -0.93
C LEU A 65 -4.83 -7.43 -0.09
N SER A 66 -4.71 -7.44 1.24
CA SER A 66 -5.80 -7.93 2.09
C SER A 66 -7.11 -7.15 1.91
N THR A 67 -7.02 -5.86 1.59
CA THR A 67 -8.19 -5.02 1.30
C THR A 67 -8.86 -5.43 -0.02
N PHE A 68 -8.08 -5.84 -1.03
CA PHE A 68 -8.62 -6.38 -2.29
C PHE A 68 -9.40 -7.68 -2.03
N TYR A 69 -8.81 -8.63 -1.30
CA TYR A 69 -9.48 -9.89 -1.00
C TYR A 69 -10.74 -9.72 -0.14
N LEU A 70 -10.74 -8.76 0.79
CA LEU A 70 -11.95 -8.36 1.53
C LEU A 70 -13.04 -7.87 0.58
N ASN A 71 -12.73 -6.94 -0.32
CA ASN A 71 -13.70 -6.41 -1.28
C ASN A 71 -14.22 -7.50 -2.23
N LEU A 72 -13.34 -8.39 -2.71
CA LEU A 72 -13.73 -9.54 -3.52
C LEU A 72 -14.71 -10.45 -2.78
N TYR A 73 -14.41 -10.76 -1.51
CA TYR A 73 -15.31 -11.55 -0.67
C TYR A 73 -16.69 -10.90 -0.53
N GLN A 74 -16.74 -9.60 -0.23
CA GLN A 74 -18.00 -8.88 -0.05
C GLN A 74 -18.79 -8.77 -1.35
N TYR A 75 -18.11 -8.52 -2.47
CA TYR A 75 -18.70 -8.54 -3.81
C TYR A 75 -19.36 -9.89 -4.10
N LEU A 76 -18.66 -11.00 -3.85
CA LEU A 76 -19.20 -12.35 -4.03
C LEU A 76 -20.36 -12.64 -3.06
N ALA A 77 -20.30 -12.15 -1.82
CA ALA A 77 -21.39 -12.29 -0.86
C ALA A 77 -22.66 -11.57 -1.32
N VAL A 78 -22.53 -10.35 -1.85
CA VAL A 78 -23.63 -9.59 -2.46
C VAL A 78 -24.20 -10.33 -3.67
N ALA A 79 -23.34 -10.82 -4.58
CA ALA A 79 -23.78 -11.54 -5.77
C ALA A 79 -24.55 -12.83 -5.42
N ARG A 80 -24.07 -13.59 -4.44
CA ARG A 80 -24.75 -14.80 -3.94
C ARG A 80 -26.10 -14.47 -3.30
N ALA A 81 -26.14 -13.45 -2.45
CA ALA A 81 -27.38 -13.02 -1.79
C ALA A 81 -28.40 -12.48 -2.81
N ARG A 82 -27.96 -11.74 -3.83
CA ARG A 82 -28.80 -11.28 -4.94
C ARG A 82 -29.46 -12.45 -5.66
N LYS A 83 -28.65 -13.45 -6.04
CA LYS A 83 -29.16 -14.65 -6.72
C LYS A 83 -30.18 -15.39 -5.88
N ALA A 84 -29.93 -15.52 -4.57
CA ALA A 84 -30.86 -16.15 -3.63
C ALA A 84 -32.16 -15.35 -3.44
N ALA A 85 -32.10 -14.03 -3.52
CA ALA A 85 -33.26 -13.14 -3.39
C ALA A 85 -34.09 -13.02 -4.69
N GLY A 86 -33.56 -13.45 -5.84
CA GLY A 86 -34.24 -13.33 -7.13
C GLY A 86 -34.33 -11.89 -7.67
N ILE A 87 -33.54 -10.95 -7.13
CA ILE A 87 -33.58 -9.53 -7.52
C ILE A 87 -32.82 -9.31 -8.83
N ALA A 88 -33.56 -9.00 -9.89
CA ALA A 88 -33.02 -8.74 -11.22
C ALA A 88 -32.20 -7.44 -11.28
N TYR A 89 -31.24 -7.38 -12.21
CA TYR A 89 -30.62 -6.11 -12.58
C TYR A 89 -31.60 -5.26 -13.40
N PRO A 90 -31.56 -3.91 -13.32
CA PRO A 90 -30.57 -3.05 -12.66
C PRO A 90 -30.91 -2.70 -11.20
N GLN A 91 -31.88 -3.36 -10.58
CA GLN A 91 -32.35 -3.01 -9.24
C GLN A 91 -31.21 -3.15 -8.20
N MET A 92 -30.93 -2.05 -7.49
CA MET A 92 -29.79 -1.97 -6.56
C MET A 92 -30.08 -2.62 -5.21
N TYR A 93 -31.28 -2.37 -4.66
CA TYR A 93 -31.76 -2.87 -3.38
C TYR A 93 -33.14 -3.51 -3.55
N ALA A 94 -33.44 -4.51 -2.73
CA ALA A 94 -34.80 -5.02 -2.59
C ALA A 94 -35.70 -3.97 -1.93
N ASP A 95 -36.93 -3.83 -2.43
CA ASP A 95 -37.94 -2.93 -1.89
C ASP A 95 -38.46 -3.41 -0.52
N LYS A 96 -39.13 -2.52 0.21
CA LYS A 96 -39.70 -2.85 1.53
C LYS A 96 -40.68 -4.03 1.45
N ALA A 97 -41.46 -4.12 0.37
CA ALA A 97 -42.40 -5.22 0.15
C ALA A 97 -41.66 -6.55 -0.08
N GLU A 98 -40.60 -6.54 -0.91
CA GLU A 98 -39.77 -7.72 -1.20
C GLU A 98 -39.01 -8.20 0.03
N MET A 99 -38.47 -7.26 0.82
CA MET A 99 -37.87 -7.56 2.12
C MET A 99 -38.88 -8.16 3.09
N ALA A 100 -40.11 -7.64 3.16
CA ALA A 100 -41.14 -8.19 4.04
C ALA A 100 -41.56 -9.61 3.61
N ALA A 101 -41.56 -9.88 2.31
CA ALA A 101 -41.95 -11.16 1.72
C ALA A 101 -40.84 -12.22 1.77
N SER A 102 -39.56 -11.84 1.80
CA SER A 102 -38.43 -12.79 1.73
C SER A 102 -37.25 -12.39 2.61
N ASP A 103 -36.83 -13.32 3.47
CA ASP A 103 -35.62 -13.15 4.28
C ASP A 103 -34.34 -13.15 3.42
N ALA A 104 -34.36 -13.77 2.24
CA ALA A 104 -33.26 -13.68 1.29
C ALA A 104 -33.10 -12.25 0.75
N ALA A 105 -34.22 -11.57 0.47
CA ALA A 105 -34.22 -10.16 0.05
C ALA A 105 -33.71 -9.22 1.16
N LYS A 106 -34.06 -9.48 2.43
CA LYS A 106 -33.44 -8.77 3.57
C LYS A 106 -31.94 -8.99 3.62
N THR A 107 -31.50 -10.24 3.49
CA THR A 107 -30.08 -10.63 3.55
C THR A 107 -29.28 -9.98 2.42
N PHE A 108 -29.86 -9.88 1.22
CA PHE A 108 -29.28 -9.15 0.10
C PHE A 108 -29.04 -7.67 0.42
N ASN A 109 -30.04 -6.96 0.96
CA ASN A 109 -29.87 -5.57 1.36
C ASN A 109 -28.84 -5.42 2.50
N TYR A 110 -28.77 -6.37 3.42
CA TYR A 110 -27.76 -6.37 4.47
C TYR A 110 -26.34 -6.56 3.91
N ALA A 111 -26.15 -7.50 2.99
CA ALA A 111 -24.87 -7.69 2.30
C ALA A 111 -24.46 -6.43 1.53
N GLN A 112 -25.40 -5.80 0.80
CA GLN A 112 -25.17 -4.56 0.08
C GLN A 112 -24.74 -3.43 1.02
N ARG A 113 -25.43 -3.24 2.15
CA ARG A 113 -25.06 -2.18 3.10
C ARG A 113 -23.70 -2.44 3.73
N ALA A 114 -23.38 -3.69 4.07
CA ALA A 114 -22.09 -4.04 4.63
C ALA A 114 -20.95 -3.79 3.64
N HIS A 115 -21.13 -4.16 2.37
CA HIS A 115 -20.15 -3.90 1.32
C HIS A 115 -19.99 -2.41 1.04
N GLY A 116 -21.11 -1.68 0.88
CA GLY A 116 -21.09 -0.22 0.67
C GLY A 116 -20.40 0.52 1.82
N ASN A 117 -20.63 0.10 3.07
CA ASN A 117 -19.93 0.69 4.20
C ASN A 117 -18.41 0.45 4.17
N THR A 118 -17.97 -0.73 3.72
CA THR A 118 -16.54 -0.97 3.50
C THR A 118 -16.00 -0.04 2.41
N LEU A 119 -16.69 0.07 1.27
CA LEU A 119 -16.27 0.95 0.17
C LEU A 119 -16.16 2.43 0.59
N GLU A 120 -17.06 2.92 1.46
CA GLU A 120 -16.98 4.27 2.04
C GLU A 120 -15.69 4.49 2.83
N SER A 121 -15.14 3.44 3.45
CA SER A 121 -13.97 3.52 4.34
C SER A 121 -12.63 3.16 3.68
N VAL A 122 -12.64 2.40 2.58
CA VAL A 122 -11.42 1.94 1.89
C VAL A 122 -10.48 3.11 1.53
N PRO A 123 -10.95 4.23 0.95
CA PRO A 123 -10.07 5.34 0.59
C PRO A 123 -9.32 5.90 1.81
N PHE A 124 -10.02 6.13 2.92
CA PHE A 124 -9.43 6.68 4.13
C PHE A 124 -8.37 5.76 4.75
N VAL A 125 -8.68 4.46 4.79
CA VAL A 125 -7.79 3.45 5.37
C VAL A 125 -6.54 3.28 4.51
N LEU A 126 -6.68 3.16 3.18
CA LEU A 126 -5.54 3.02 2.27
C LEU A 126 -4.63 4.24 2.29
N MET A 127 -5.20 5.45 2.24
CA MET A 127 -4.41 6.69 2.35
C MET A 127 -3.67 6.77 3.68
N SER A 128 -4.35 6.50 4.79
CA SER A 128 -3.74 6.54 6.13
C SER A 128 -2.64 5.48 6.27
N THR A 129 -2.84 4.27 5.74
CA THR A 129 -1.79 3.24 5.71
C THR A 129 -0.59 3.65 4.87
N ALA A 130 -0.80 4.22 3.68
CA ALA A 130 0.29 4.64 2.81
C ALA A 130 1.18 5.69 3.48
N VAL A 131 0.57 6.69 4.13
CA VAL A 131 1.30 7.72 4.87
C VAL A 131 1.96 7.16 6.14
N ALA A 132 1.23 6.38 6.94
CA ALA A 132 1.77 5.81 8.17
C ALA A 132 2.92 4.83 7.90
N ALA A 133 2.89 4.11 6.77
CA ALA A 133 3.91 3.13 6.42
C ALA A 133 5.28 3.74 6.13
N ILE A 134 5.35 5.04 5.82
CA ILE A 134 6.63 5.74 5.58
C ILE A 134 7.50 5.70 6.84
N GLU A 135 6.90 5.86 8.02
CA GLU A 135 7.62 5.86 9.30
C GLU A 135 7.41 4.57 10.10
N PHE A 136 6.21 4.01 10.07
CA PHE A 136 5.80 2.88 10.90
C PHE A 136 5.28 1.71 10.05
N PRO A 137 6.10 1.12 9.17
CA PRO A 137 5.63 0.13 8.23
C PRO A 137 5.00 -1.09 8.93
N LYS A 138 5.63 -1.64 9.98
CA LYS A 138 5.09 -2.80 10.72
C LYS A 138 3.71 -2.52 11.33
N PHE A 139 3.58 -1.36 11.96
CA PHE A 139 2.34 -0.93 12.61
C PHE A 139 1.24 -0.69 11.59
N ALA A 140 1.56 -0.01 10.49
CA ALA A 140 0.63 0.28 9.41
C ALA A 140 0.08 -1.01 8.79
N ALA A 141 0.94 -1.98 8.52
CA ALA A 141 0.54 -3.28 7.99
C ALA A 141 -0.29 -4.10 8.97
N ALA A 142 0.11 -4.17 10.24
CA ALA A 142 -0.64 -4.88 11.27
C ALA A 142 -2.04 -4.26 11.47
N SER A 143 -2.13 -2.93 11.54
CA SER A 143 -3.40 -2.22 11.72
C SER A 143 -4.32 -2.40 10.52
N LEU A 144 -3.80 -2.37 9.29
CA LEU A 144 -4.59 -2.62 8.08
C LEU A 144 -5.05 -4.09 7.99
N GLY A 145 -4.19 -5.04 8.36
CA GLY A 145 -4.55 -6.45 8.44
C GLY A 145 -5.67 -6.70 9.45
N LEU A 146 -5.56 -6.12 10.65
CA LEU A 146 -6.60 -6.17 11.68
C LEU A 146 -7.91 -5.51 11.21
N TRP A 147 -7.81 -4.34 10.57
CA TRP A 147 -8.98 -3.68 9.99
C TRP A 147 -9.70 -4.60 9.01
N SER A 148 -8.96 -5.24 8.09
CA SER A 148 -9.52 -6.16 7.11
C SER A 148 -10.17 -7.37 7.78
N LEU A 149 -9.52 -7.96 8.78
CA LEU A 149 -10.07 -9.09 9.55
C LEU A 149 -11.38 -8.71 10.27
N PHE A 150 -11.41 -7.57 10.96
CA PHE A 150 -12.63 -7.10 11.62
C PHE A 150 -13.74 -6.78 10.61
N ARG A 151 -13.39 -6.34 9.39
CA ARG A 151 -14.35 -6.15 8.30
C ARG A 151 -14.94 -7.45 7.75
N PHE A 152 -14.15 -8.54 7.69
CA PHE A 152 -14.69 -9.87 7.41
C PHE A 152 -15.74 -10.27 8.46
N VAL A 153 -15.38 -10.16 9.74
CA VAL A 153 -16.27 -10.47 10.87
C VAL A 153 -17.52 -9.59 10.86
N TYR A 154 -17.36 -8.29 10.60
CA TYR A 154 -18.45 -7.33 10.46
C TYR A 154 -19.42 -7.77 9.37
N THR A 155 -18.92 -8.13 8.19
CA THR A 155 -19.77 -8.56 7.05
C THR A 155 -20.58 -9.80 7.41
N ILE A 156 -19.94 -10.84 7.93
CA ILE A 156 -20.60 -12.09 8.35
C ILE A 156 -21.69 -11.80 9.41
N SER A 157 -21.37 -10.94 10.37
CA SER A 157 -22.28 -10.61 11.47
C SER A 157 -23.46 -9.76 10.99
N TYR A 158 -23.21 -8.83 10.06
CA TYR A 158 -24.23 -8.00 9.44
C TYR A 158 -25.18 -8.82 8.56
N THR A 159 -24.66 -9.77 7.78
CA THR A 159 -25.49 -10.64 6.92
C THR A 159 -26.33 -11.65 7.72
N SER A 160 -25.88 -12.08 8.91
CA SER A 160 -26.56 -13.09 9.73
C SER A 160 -27.62 -12.56 10.70
N GLY A 161 -27.77 -11.25 10.85
CA GLY A 161 -28.81 -10.68 11.71
C GLY A 161 -28.98 -9.18 11.60
N GLY A 162 -28.56 -8.60 10.47
CA GLY A 162 -28.74 -7.21 10.17
C GLY A 162 -27.97 -6.26 11.11
N PRO A 163 -28.44 -5.02 11.25
CA PRO A 163 -27.70 -3.96 11.95
C PRO A 163 -27.47 -4.25 13.44
N THR A 164 -28.34 -5.03 14.09
CA THR A 164 -28.21 -5.37 15.52
C THR A 164 -26.99 -6.24 15.80
N LYS A 165 -26.65 -7.16 14.89
CA LYS A 165 -25.51 -8.08 15.06
C LYS A 165 -24.20 -7.52 14.51
N ARG A 166 -24.18 -6.31 13.95
CA ARG A 166 -23.00 -5.73 13.28
C ARG A 166 -21.72 -5.68 14.13
N ASN A 167 -21.86 -5.62 15.46
CA ASN A 167 -20.73 -5.55 16.38
C ASN A 167 -20.41 -6.88 17.08
N ARG A 168 -20.96 -7.99 16.59
CA ARG A 168 -20.59 -9.31 17.11
C ARG A 168 -19.10 -9.54 16.88
N LEU A 169 -18.43 -10.10 17.89
CA LEU A 169 -16.98 -10.30 17.91
C LEU A 169 -16.18 -9.03 17.58
N MET A 170 -16.69 -7.86 18.01
CA MET A 170 -16.06 -6.57 17.77
C MET A 170 -15.87 -6.21 16.29
N GLY A 171 -16.63 -6.79 15.36
CA GLY A 171 -16.45 -6.50 13.93
C GLY A 171 -16.53 -5.00 13.59
N ALA A 172 -17.55 -4.31 14.10
CA ALA A 172 -17.70 -2.86 13.89
C ALA A 172 -16.65 -2.08 14.71
N THR A 173 -16.64 -2.24 16.04
CA THR A 173 -15.77 -1.47 16.93
C THR A 173 -14.29 -1.71 16.65
N GLY A 174 -13.87 -2.95 16.42
CA GLY A 174 -12.50 -3.31 16.06
C GLY A 174 -12.06 -2.68 14.76
N SER A 175 -12.89 -2.73 13.70
CA SER A 175 -12.57 -2.05 12.44
C SER A 175 -12.46 -0.53 12.62
N SER A 176 -13.33 0.09 13.44
CA SER A 176 -13.24 1.52 13.73
C SER A 176 -11.95 1.87 14.49
N ILE A 177 -11.57 1.08 15.50
CA ILE A 177 -10.33 1.30 16.26
C ILE A 177 -9.10 1.18 15.35
N SER A 178 -9.03 0.15 14.50
CA SER A 178 -7.93 -0.02 13.55
C SER A 178 -7.85 1.11 12.52
N MET A 179 -9.01 1.62 12.07
CA MET A 179 -9.04 2.78 11.18
C MET A 179 -8.55 4.05 11.88
N MET A 180 -8.97 4.29 13.13
CA MET A 180 -8.53 5.44 13.91
C MET A 180 -7.04 5.37 14.26
N SER A 181 -6.52 4.18 14.57
CA SER A 181 -5.10 4.00 14.85
C SER A 181 -4.24 4.32 13.62
N LEU A 182 -4.69 3.92 12.43
CA LEU A 182 -4.05 4.28 11.16
C LEU A 182 -4.12 5.78 10.88
N LEU A 183 -5.27 6.41 11.10
CA LEU A 183 -5.44 7.84 10.88
C LEU A 183 -4.49 8.64 11.78
N LEU A 184 -4.41 8.30 13.06
CA LEU A 184 -3.51 8.96 14.02
C LEU A 184 -2.03 8.76 13.66
N ALA A 185 -1.63 7.53 13.32
CA ALA A 185 -0.25 7.24 12.90
C ALA A 185 0.11 7.96 11.59
N GLY A 186 -0.80 8.00 10.62
CA GLY A 186 -0.62 8.72 9.37
C GLY A 186 -0.52 10.23 9.58
N THR A 187 -1.33 10.77 10.50
CA THR A 187 -1.29 12.20 10.86
C THR A 187 0.02 12.57 11.53
N TYR A 188 0.48 11.73 12.48
CA TYR A 188 1.78 11.91 13.12
C TYR A 188 2.91 11.86 12.09
N ALA A 189 2.94 10.84 11.23
CA ALA A 189 3.97 10.68 10.21
C ALA A 189 3.97 11.88 9.24
N ALA A 190 2.80 12.33 8.79
CA ALA A 190 2.69 13.51 7.93
C ALA A 190 3.23 14.77 8.62
N ALA A 191 2.90 15.00 9.89
CA ALA A 191 3.40 16.14 10.64
C ALA A 191 4.92 16.05 10.85
N ARG A 192 5.45 14.87 11.14
CA ARG A 192 6.89 14.63 11.34
C ARG A 192 7.69 14.88 10.07
N ILE A 193 7.21 14.35 8.94
CA ILE A 193 7.80 14.60 7.60
C ILE A 193 7.72 16.09 7.22
N SER A 194 6.60 16.75 7.50
CA SER A 194 6.37 18.14 7.05
C SER A 194 7.14 19.17 7.89
N PHE A 195 7.27 18.94 9.21
CA PHE A 195 7.85 19.91 10.14
C PHE A 195 9.27 19.55 10.61
N GLY A 196 9.77 18.33 10.32
CA GLY A 196 11.18 17.98 10.50
C GLY A 196 11.69 17.86 11.94
N TRP A 197 10.78 17.88 12.92
CA TRP A 197 11.00 17.52 14.32
C TRP A 197 11.15 16.01 14.57
#